data_AF-A0A847N8A8-F1
#
_entry.id   AF-A0A847N8A8-F1
#
_cell.length_a   1.000
_cell.length_b   1.000
_cell.length_c   1.000
_cell.angle_alpha   90.00
_cell.angle_beta   90.00
_cell.angle_gamma   90.00
#
_symmetry.space_group_name_H-M   'P 1'
#
loop_
_entity.id
_entity.type
_entity.pdbx_description
1 polymer ?
#
loop_
_entity_poly.entity_id
_entity_poly.type
_entity_poly.pdbx_seq_one_letter_code
_entity_poly.pdbx_strand_id
1 'polypeptide(L)'
;MKTIKRLLIVIYILIGFISYSLGIAVYENLKVDQEVRQFKKDMVLKETITIGDKMTSYYVPRETKEDEEPSFSDEKRRYVGQPGDILVTRESPYPYYRGIHEFVSYYFGGHAALVIENNQVMEIAGFGSGSIWDVITHDGVSDHDFTQTVITVPNYWLDRNHRGESDPAYPYYGSFYRDSFIGLRVKNITKEEKQLAINEAKR
;
A
#
# COMPACT_ATOMS: atom_id res chain seq x y z
N MET A 1 -31.89 -19.11 32.89
CA MET A 1 -30.70 -18.54 33.59
C MET A 1 -29.35 -19.05 33.08
N LYS A 2 -29.08 -20.37 33.01
CA LYS A 2 -27.75 -20.89 32.56
C LYS A 2 -27.40 -20.48 31.11
N THR A 3 -28.35 -20.51 30.19
CA THR A 3 -28.16 -20.11 28.79
C THR A 3 -27.85 -18.61 28.64
N ILE A 4 -28.54 -17.75 29.39
CA ILE A 4 -28.31 -16.29 29.40
C ILE A 4 -26.90 -15.97 29.94
N LYS A 5 -26.47 -16.63 31.02
CA LYS A 5 -25.11 -16.45 31.55
C LYS A 5 -24.03 -16.89 30.56
N ARG A 6 -24.24 -18.00 29.83
CA ARG A 6 -23.33 -18.45 28.76
C ARG A 6 -23.28 -17.47 27.60
N LEU A 7 -24.43 -16.94 27.17
CA LEU A 7 -24.50 -15.94 26.11
C LEU A 7 -23.74 -14.66 26.49
N LEU A 8 -23.90 -14.17 27.72
CA LEU A 8 -23.18 -12.99 28.21
C LEU A 8 -21.66 -13.21 28.22
N ILE A 9 -21.19 -14.40 28.63
CA ILE A 9 -19.76 -14.74 28.58
C ILE A 9 -19.23 -14.69 27.14
N VAL A 10 -19.96 -15.25 26.18
CA VAL A 10 -19.58 -15.18 24.76
C VAL A 10 -19.51 -13.74 24.27
N ILE A 11 -20.48 -12.90 24.64
CA ILE A 11 -20.48 -11.47 24.29
C ILE A 11 -19.26 -10.76 24.89
N TYR A 12 -18.91 -11.02 26.15
CA TYR A 12 -17.72 -10.41 26.77
C TYR A 12 -16.43 -10.84 26.07
N ILE A 13 -16.31 -12.11 25.67
CA ILE A 13 -15.15 -12.60 24.91
C ILE A 13 -15.07 -11.89 23.55
N LEU A 14 -16.20 -11.74 22.84
CA LEU A 14 -16.25 -11.03 21.56
C LEU A 14 -15.85 -9.55 21.71
N ILE A 15 -16.37 -8.85 22.73
CA ILE A 15 -16.00 -7.46 23.01
C ILE A 15 -14.51 -7.35 23.34
N GLY A 16 -13.97 -8.30 24.12
CA GLY A 16 -12.55 -8.36 24.43
C GLY A 16 -11.69 -8.50 23.17
N PHE A 17 -12.06 -9.41 22.26
CA PHE A 17 -11.37 -9.61 21.00
C PHE A 17 -11.42 -8.38 20.08
N ILE A 18 -12.60 -7.78 19.93
CA ILE A 18 -12.79 -6.55 19.14
C ILE A 18 -11.95 -5.40 19.72
N SER A 19 -11.97 -5.22 21.04
CA SER A 19 -11.22 -4.16 21.72
C SER A 19 -9.71 -4.36 21.57
N TYR A 20 -9.23 -5.59 21.67
CA TYR A 20 -7.82 -5.92 21.46
C TYR A 20 -7.38 -5.67 20.03
N SER A 21 -8.15 -6.15 19.04
CA SER A 21 -7.89 -5.92 17.62
C SER A 21 -7.88 -4.43 17.27
N LEU A 22 -8.87 -3.67 17.76
CA LEU A 22 -8.90 -2.21 17.62
C LEU A 22 -7.68 -1.55 18.26
N GLY A 23 -7.31 -1.97 19.48
CA GLY A 23 -6.14 -1.44 20.19
C GLY A 23 -4.83 -1.62 19.43
N ILE A 24 -4.61 -2.80 18.82
CA ILE A 24 -3.45 -3.04 17.95
C ILE A 24 -3.49 -2.12 16.73
N ALA A 25 -4.62 -2.05 16.03
CA ALA A 25 -4.75 -1.21 14.84
C ALA A 25 -4.52 0.28 15.18
N VAL A 26 -5.02 0.78 16.32
CA VAL A 26 -4.72 2.13 16.84
C VAL A 26 -3.23 2.32 17.03
N TYR A 27 -2.57 1.38 17.72
CA TYR A 27 -1.15 1.47 18.02
C TYR A 27 -0.30 1.53 16.74
N GLU A 28 -0.55 0.64 15.77
CA GLU A 28 0.20 0.59 14.52
C GLU A 28 -0.02 1.85 13.67
N ASN A 29 -1.27 2.33 13.55
CA ASN A 29 -1.55 3.58 12.84
C ASN A 29 -0.84 4.78 13.48
N LEU A 30 -0.86 4.89 14.81
CA LEU A 30 -0.16 5.96 15.53
C LEU A 30 1.35 5.90 15.31
N LYS A 31 1.93 4.70 15.33
CA LYS A 31 3.35 4.48 15.10
C LYS A 31 3.75 4.92 13.69
N VAL A 32 3.05 4.46 12.66
CA VAL A 32 3.31 4.87 11.27
C VAL A 32 3.15 6.39 11.10
N ASP A 33 2.12 6.99 11.69
CA ASP A 33 1.93 8.44 11.62
C ASP A 33 3.07 9.21 12.31
N GLN A 34 3.60 8.68 13.43
CA GLN A 34 4.77 9.26 14.09
C GLN A 34 6.01 9.17 13.19
N GLU A 35 6.25 8.04 12.55
CA GLU A 35 7.37 7.84 11.62
C GLU A 35 7.25 8.79 10.42
N VAL A 36 6.06 8.91 9.80
CA VAL A 36 5.83 9.84 8.69
C VAL A 36 5.99 11.30 9.13
N ARG A 37 5.50 11.67 10.32
CA ARG A 37 5.70 13.03 10.86
C ARG A 37 7.17 13.33 11.11
N GLN A 38 7.92 12.36 11.64
CA GLN A 38 9.35 12.54 11.87
C GLN A 38 10.10 12.69 10.54
N PHE A 39 9.84 11.79 9.58
CA PHE A 39 10.38 11.89 8.23
C PHE A 39 10.08 13.26 7.59
N LYS A 40 8.87 13.79 7.75
CA LYS A 40 8.48 15.12 7.25
C LYS A 40 9.17 16.29 7.96
N LYS A 41 9.50 16.17 9.25
CA LYS A 41 10.24 17.22 9.99
C LYS A 41 11.67 17.37 9.51
N ASP A 42 12.26 16.26 9.07
CA ASP A 42 13.64 16.21 8.62
C ASP A 42 13.78 16.54 7.12
N MET A 43 12.65 16.88 6.46
CA MET A 43 12.64 17.30 5.05
C MET A 43 13.32 18.65 4.86
N VAL A 44 14.28 18.67 3.96
CA VAL A 44 14.90 19.88 3.42
C VAL A 44 14.42 20.03 1.98
N LEU A 45 13.98 21.23 1.61
CA LEU A 45 13.56 21.53 0.25
C LEU A 45 14.78 21.40 -0.67
N LYS A 46 14.71 20.50 -1.67
CA LYS A 46 15.79 20.34 -2.66
C LYS A 46 15.55 21.23 -3.86
N GLU A 47 14.39 21.06 -4.47
CA GLU A 47 14.04 21.65 -5.75
C GLU A 47 12.53 21.61 -5.97
N THR A 48 12.02 22.61 -6.67
CA THR A 48 10.67 22.57 -7.24
C THR A 48 10.83 22.25 -8.71
N ILE A 49 10.49 21.01 -9.10
CA ILE A 49 10.52 20.59 -10.51
C ILE A 49 9.12 20.83 -11.06
N THR A 50 9.01 21.55 -12.17
CA THR A 50 7.73 21.66 -12.87
C THR A 50 7.62 20.50 -13.86
N ILE A 51 6.80 19.50 -13.56
CA ILE A 51 6.43 18.43 -14.48
C ILE A 51 4.94 18.57 -14.75
N GLY A 52 4.59 19.39 -15.76
CA GLY A 52 3.20 19.81 -16.00
C GLY A 52 2.74 20.85 -14.98
N ASP A 53 2.54 20.43 -13.72
CA ASP A 53 2.36 21.32 -12.55
C ASP A 53 3.61 21.32 -11.66
N LYS A 54 3.64 22.20 -10.64
CA LYS A 54 4.75 22.29 -9.68
C LYS A 54 4.79 21.05 -8.79
N MET A 55 5.69 20.12 -9.10
CA MET A 55 6.09 19.06 -8.17
C MET A 55 7.16 19.63 -7.24
N THR A 56 6.85 19.68 -5.94
CA THR A 56 7.83 20.11 -4.95
C THR A 56 8.53 18.88 -4.39
N SER A 57 9.84 18.77 -4.60
CA SER A 57 10.63 17.65 -4.13
C SER A 57 11.41 18.06 -2.88
N TYR A 58 11.14 17.32 -1.81
CA TYR A 58 11.89 17.41 -0.56
C TYR A 58 12.82 16.21 -0.46
N TYR A 59 14.00 16.42 0.13
CA TYR A 59 14.90 15.33 0.50
C TYR A 59 15.01 15.28 2.02
N VAL A 60 15.16 14.08 2.56
CA VAL A 60 15.51 13.90 3.97
C VAL A 60 16.99 13.52 4.01
N PRO A 61 17.87 14.30 4.67
CA PRO A 61 19.26 13.92 4.87
C PRO A 61 19.32 12.55 5.55
N ARG A 62 19.99 11.59 4.92
CA ARG A 62 20.14 10.24 5.48
C ARG A 62 21.36 10.20 6.38
N GLU A 63 21.26 9.57 7.54
CA GLU A 63 22.40 9.28 8.41
C GLU A 63 23.28 8.13 7.87
N THR A 64 22.86 7.42 6.81
CA THR A 64 23.56 6.23 6.25
C THR A 64 23.79 6.29 4.73
N LYS A 65 24.89 5.62 4.32
CA LYS A 65 25.74 5.66 3.09
C LYS A 65 25.15 6.05 1.71
N GLU A 66 26.05 6.63 0.90
CA GLU A 66 25.93 7.04 -0.51
C GLU A 66 25.56 5.93 -1.53
N ASP A 67 25.58 4.65 -1.14
CA ASP A 67 25.38 3.50 -2.05
C ASP A 67 23.90 3.08 -2.21
N GLU A 68 22.95 3.82 -1.65
CA GLU A 68 21.53 3.51 -1.80
C GLU A 68 20.97 4.00 -3.15
N GLU A 69 20.30 3.10 -3.88
CA GLU A 69 19.70 3.42 -5.17
C GLU A 69 18.70 4.59 -5.05
N PRO A 70 18.56 5.42 -6.09
CA PRO A 70 17.64 6.56 -6.04
C PRO A 70 16.18 6.10 -5.88
N SER A 71 15.35 6.98 -5.30
CA SER A 71 13.91 6.72 -5.10
C SER A 71 13.08 6.76 -6.39
N PHE A 72 13.67 7.16 -7.51
CA PHE A 72 13.04 7.23 -8.83
C PHE A 72 13.90 6.50 -9.85
N SER A 73 13.28 5.75 -10.76
CA SER A 73 13.96 4.97 -11.80
C SER A 73 14.38 5.81 -13.01
N ASP A 74 13.89 7.05 -13.14
CA ASP A 74 14.28 7.97 -14.19
C ASP A 74 14.74 9.34 -13.67
N GLU A 75 15.67 9.98 -14.39
CA GLU A 75 16.19 11.31 -14.04
C GLU A 75 15.10 12.39 -14.03
N LYS A 76 14.04 12.20 -14.84
CA LYS A 76 12.88 13.10 -14.89
C LYS A 76 11.88 12.81 -13.77
N ARG A 77 12.13 11.82 -12.90
CA ARG A 77 11.30 11.47 -11.73
C ARG A 77 9.82 11.24 -12.04
N ARG A 78 9.55 10.64 -13.19
CA ARG A 78 8.20 10.23 -13.60
C ARG A 78 7.80 8.89 -13.03
N TYR A 79 8.77 8.03 -12.72
CA TYR A 79 8.55 6.68 -12.24
C TYR A 79 9.22 6.49 -10.88
N VAL A 80 8.41 6.07 -9.90
CA VAL A 80 8.85 5.89 -8.51
C VAL A 80 9.33 4.47 -8.25
N GLY A 81 10.38 4.36 -7.45
CA GLY A 81 11.00 3.11 -7.03
C GLY A 81 12.01 2.57 -8.04
N GLN A 82 12.73 1.53 -7.61
CA GLN A 82 13.61 0.68 -8.40
C GLN A 82 13.06 -0.74 -8.40
N PRO A 83 13.47 -1.61 -9.35
CA PRO A 83 13.12 -3.03 -9.30
C PRO A 83 13.40 -3.64 -7.91
N GLY A 84 12.39 -4.28 -7.33
CA GLY A 84 12.42 -4.86 -5.98
C GLY A 84 11.89 -3.94 -4.88
N ASP A 85 11.61 -2.67 -5.17
CA ASP A 85 10.90 -1.79 -4.25
C ASP A 85 9.41 -2.13 -4.21
N ILE A 86 8.77 -1.85 -3.08
CA ILE A 86 7.34 -2.11 -2.87
C ILE A 86 6.65 -0.76 -2.67
N LEU A 87 5.68 -0.45 -3.53
CA LEU A 87 4.82 0.72 -3.39
C LEU A 87 3.59 0.31 -2.59
N VAL A 88 3.29 1.03 -1.52
CA VAL A 88 2.13 0.75 -0.67
C VAL A 88 1.31 2.00 -0.43
N THR A 89 0.00 1.82 -0.32
CA THR A 89 -0.92 2.87 0.13
C THR A 89 -1.76 2.37 1.29
N ARG A 90 -2.09 3.28 2.20
CA ARG A 90 -2.99 3.03 3.33
C ARG A 90 -4.46 3.31 2.97
N GLU A 91 -4.72 3.75 1.73
CA GLU A 91 -6.04 4.21 1.30
C GLU A 91 -6.82 3.10 0.59
N SER A 92 -7.99 2.76 1.14
CA SER A 92 -8.89 1.74 0.63
C SER A 92 -9.29 1.96 -0.83
N PRO A 93 -9.46 0.89 -1.64
CA PRO A 93 -9.96 1.00 -3.01
C PRO A 93 -11.45 1.39 -3.09
N TYR A 94 -12.15 1.52 -1.97
CA TYR A 94 -13.59 1.74 -1.89
C TYR A 94 -13.99 3.12 -1.32
N PRO A 95 -13.49 4.25 -1.84
CA PRO A 95 -13.68 5.56 -1.22
C PRO A 95 -15.14 6.03 -1.16
N TYR A 96 -15.98 5.50 -2.05
CA TYR A 96 -17.40 5.85 -2.15
C TYR A 96 -18.29 5.14 -1.12
N TYR A 97 -17.78 4.12 -0.42
CA TYR A 97 -18.50 3.44 0.65
C TYR A 97 -18.02 3.89 2.03
N ARG A 98 -18.68 4.93 2.55
CA ARG A 98 -18.47 5.40 3.92
C ARG A 98 -18.65 4.25 4.92
N GLY A 99 -17.78 4.17 5.91
CA GLY A 99 -17.64 3.06 6.85
C GLY A 99 -16.70 1.97 6.35
N ILE A 100 -16.90 1.47 5.12
CA ILE A 100 -16.02 0.44 4.51
C ILE A 100 -14.66 1.06 4.18
N HIS A 101 -14.64 2.26 3.59
CA HIS A 101 -13.41 2.98 3.30
C HIS A 101 -12.54 3.12 4.54
N GLU A 102 -13.11 3.64 5.63
CA GLU A 102 -12.41 3.87 6.90
C GLU A 102 -11.99 2.54 7.54
N PHE A 103 -12.88 1.55 7.59
CA PHE A 103 -12.56 0.24 8.16
C PHE A 103 -11.40 -0.43 7.43
N VAL A 104 -11.45 -0.47 6.10
CA VAL A 104 -10.41 -1.11 5.28
C VAL A 104 -9.08 -0.35 5.42
N SER A 105 -9.10 0.97 5.23
CA SER A 105 -7.90 1.81 5.34
C SER A 105 -7.23 1.68 6.71
N TYR A 106 -8.04 1.57 7.77
CA TYR A 106 -7.54 1.53 9.14
C TYR A 106 -6.95 0.18 9.55
N TYR A 107 -7.60 -0.93 9.18
CA TYR A 107 -7.20 -2.26 9.62
C TYR A 107 -6.27 -2.99 8.65
N PHE A 108 -6.43 -2.76 7.35
CA PHE A 108 -5.73 -3.52 6.31
C PHE A 108 -4.86 -2.62 5.42
N GLY A 109 -5.14 -1.33 5.40
CA GLY A 109 -4.55 -0.40 4.44
C GLY A 109 -5.28 -0.44 3.11
N GLY A 110 -4.55 -0.25 2.01
CA GLY A 110 -5.12 -0.08 0.68
C GLY A 110 -4.64 -1.10 -0.32
N HIS A 111 -3.44 -0.88 -0.85
CA HIS A 111 -2.88 -1.65 -1.96
C HIS A 111 -1.36 -1.71 -1.87
N ALA A 112 -0.79 -2.76 -2.45
CA ALA A 112 0.64 -2.92 -2.59
C ALA A 112 0.99 -3.39 -4.00
N ALA A 113 2.09 -2.88 -4.54
CA ALA A 113 2.62 -3.29 -5.84
C ALA A 113 4.14 -3.42 -5.78
N LEU A 114 4.69 -4.46 -6.41
CA LEU A 114 6.12 -4.68 -6.54
C LEU A 114 6.62 -3.99 -7.79
N VAL A 115 7.59 -3.08 -7.66
CA VAL A 115 8.27 -2.48 -8.81
C VAL A 115 9.15 -3.53 -9.47
N ILE A 116 9.01 -3.68 -10.78
CA ILE A 116 9.82 -4.59 -11.59
C ILE A 116 10.55 -3.81 -12.68
N GLU A 117 11.23 -4.51 -13.59
CA GLU A 117 11.99 -3.90 -14.68
C GLU A 117 11.09 -3.09 -15.63
N ASN A 118 11.70 -2.23 -16.45
CA ASN A 118 11.01 -1.45 -17.49
C ASN A 118 9.91 -0.50 -16.99
N ASN A 119 10.03 0.03 -15.77
CA ASN A 119 9.05 0.93 -15.16
C ASN A 119 7.64 0.31 -15.08
N GLN A 120 7.58 -0.98 -14.81
CA GLN A 120 6.35 -1.70 -14.57
C GLN A 120 6.20 -2.01 -13.08
N VAL A 121 4.97 -2.24 -12.68
CA VAL A 121 4.64 -2.80 -11.38
C VAL A 121 3.89 -4.10 -11.58
N MET A 122 4.15 -5.03 -10.67
CA MET A 122 3.41 -6.25 -10.53
C MET A 122 2.49 -6.10 -9.33
N GLU A 123 1.20 -6.27 -9.57
CA GLU A 123 0.18 -6.06 -8.56
C GLU A 123 -0.90 -7.13 -8.63
N ILE A 124 -1.56 -7.36 -7.50
CA ILE A 124 -2.70 -8.25 -7.44
C ILE A 124 -3.93 -7.43 -7.82
N ALA A 125 -4.58 -7.79 -8.91
CA ALA A 125 -5.82 -7.16 -9.35
C ALA A 125 -6.95 -8.20 -9.41
N GLY A 126 -8.14 -7.75 -9.00
CA GLY A 126 -9.36 -8.53 -9.03
C GLY A 126 -9.68 -9.19 -7.69
N PHE A 127 -10.97 -9.16 -7.34
CA PHE A 127 -11.59 -10.27 -6.64
C PHE A 127 -12.22 -11.06 -7.78
N GLY A 128 -11.76 -12.28 -8.02
CA GLY A 128 -12.36 -13.14 -9.05
C GLY A 128 -13.82 -13.48 -8.74
N SER A 129 -14.18 -14.76 -8.81
CA SER A 129 -15.51 -15.22 -8.37
C SER A 129 -15.67 -15.33 -6.84
N GLY A 130 -14.58 -15.14 -6.07
CA GLY A 130 -14.55 -15.31 -4.61
C GLY A 130 -15.09 -14.14 -3.80
N SER A 131 -15.66 -14.44 -2.64
CA SER A 131 -15.99 -13.43 -1.64
C SER A 131 -14.77 -12.99 -0.83
N ILE A 132 -14.86 -11.83 -0.16
CA ILE A 132 -13.83 -11.35 0.77
C ILE A 132 -13.52 -12.38 1.86
N TRP A 133 -14.51 -13.14 2.32
CA TRP A 133 -14.31 -14.18 3.34
C TRP A 133 -13.46 -15.33 2.82
N ASP A 134 -13.71 -15.76 1.58
CA ASP A 134 -12.99 -16.87 1.00
C ASP A 134 -11.50 -16.53 0.85
N VAL A 135 -11.20 -15.28 0.48
CA VAL A 135 -9.82 -14.73 0.44
C VAL A 135 -9.18 -14.68 1.82
N ILE A 136 -9.90 -14.20 2.85
CA ILE A 136 -9.36 -14.08 4.22
C ILE A 136 -9.04 -15.45 4.84
N THR A 137 -9.87 -16.46 4.57
CA THR A 137 -9.70 -17.81 5.15
C THR A 137 -8.86 -18.74 4.29
N HIS A 138 -8.34 -18.26 3.17
CA HIS A 138 -7.51 -19.06 2.29
C HIS A 138 -6.14 -19.35 2.94
N ASP A 139 -5.65 -20.58 2.80
CA ASP A 139 -4.38 -21.01 3.40
C ASP A 139 -3.13 -20.53 2.63
N GLY A 140 -3.33 -19.93 1.46
CA GLY A 140 -2.29 -19.38 0.58
C GLY A 140 -1.44 -20.44 -0.14
N VAL A 141 -1.76 -21.72 0.02
CA VAL A 141 -0.98 -22.85 -0.53
C VAL A 141 -1.84 -23.77 -1.40
N SER A 142 -3.14 -23.86 -1.13
CA SER A 142 -4.09 -24.64 -1.90
C SER A 142 -4.50 -23.92 -3.20
N ASP A 143 -4.79 -24.68 -4.25
CA ASP A 143 -5.35 -24.12 -5.48
C ASP A 143 -6.72 -23.48 -5.20
N HIS A 144 -6.94 -22.26 -5.69
CA HIS A 144 -8.21 -21.55 -5.57
C HIS A 144 -8.62 -20.85 -6.86
N ASP A 145 -9.93 -20.65 -7.06
CA ASP A 145 -10.50 -19.89 -8.19
C ASP A 145 -10.81 -18.43 -7.82
N PHE A 146 -10.28 -17.92 -6.70
CA PHE A 146 -10.14 -16.47 -6.56
C PHE A 146 -9.19 -16.03 -7.66
N THR A 147 -9.75 -15.55 -8.76
CA THR A 147 -9.00 -14.93 -9.84
C THR A 147 -8.47 -13.58 -9.35
N GLN A 148 -7.58 -13.63 -8.36
CA GLN A 148 -6.61 -12.60 -8.04
C GLN A 148 -5.50 -12.78 -9.05
N THR A 149 -5.57 -12.07 -10.16
CA THR A 149 -4.55 -12.19 -11.20
C THR A 149 -3.40 -11.28 -10.79
N VAL A 150 -2.21 -11.86 -10.65
CA VAL A 150 -0.99 -11.09 -10.66
C VAL A 150 -0.86 -10.49 -12.07
N ILE A 151 -1.07 -9.19 -12.17
CA ILE A 151 -0.94 -8.47 -13.44
C ILE A 151 0.32 -7.63 -13.42
N THR A 152 0.93 -7.51 -14.59
CA THR A 152 2.00 -6.56 -14.83
C THR A 152 1.45 -5.39 -15.60
N VAL A 153 1.60 -4.19 -15.05
CA VAL A 153 1.08 -2.94 -15.62
C VAL A 153 2.16 -1.86 -15.59
N PRO A 154 2.05 -0.81 -16.42
CA PRO A 154 2.94 0.36 -16.30
C PRO A 154 2.87 0.94 -14.89
N ASN A 155 4.00 1.45 -14.37
CA ASN A 155 4.05 2.11 -13.08
C ASN A 155 3.28 3.44 -13.13
N TYR A 156 2.00 3.37 -12.74
CA TYR A 156 1.06 4.48 -12.78
C TYR A 156 0.96 5.25 -11.45
N TRP A 157 1.72 4.88 -10.42
CA TRP A 157 1.53 5.40 -9.05
C TRP A 157 1.80 6.91 -8.92
N LEU A 158 2.62 7.47 -9.81
CA LEU A 158 2.83 8.92 -9.97
C LEU A 158 2.20 9.49 -11.25
N ASP A 159 1.43 8.71 -11.99
CA ASP A 159 0.79 9.19 -13.21
C ASP A 159 -0.43 10.05 -12.87
N ARG A 160 -0.35 11.33 -13.21
CA ARG A 160 -1.44 12.28 -13.03
C ARG A 160 -2.62 11.97 -13.93
N ASN A 161 -2.43 11.30 -15.05
CA ASN A 161 -3.50 10.99 -16.00
C ASN A 161 -4.08 9.58 -15.77
N HIS A 162 -3.76 8.95 -14.63
CA HIS A 162 -4.25 7.62 -14.30
C HIS A 162 -5.79 7.57 -14.29
N ARG A 163 -6.44 8.61 -13.74
CA ARG A 163 -7.89 8.66 -13.58
C ARG A 163 -8.52 9.89 -14.25
N GLY A 164 -9.55 9.66 -15.04
CA GLY A 164 -10.40 10.71 -15.62
C GLY A 164 -11.57 11.10 -14.71
N GLU A 165 -12.18 12.27 -14.95
CA GLU A 165 -13.30 12.81 -14.15
C GLU A 165 -14.53 11.90 -14.07
N SER A 166 -14.71 11.01 -15.05
CA SER A 166 -15.81 10.05 -15.09
C SER A 166 -15.62 8.83 -14.18
N ASP A 167 -14.44 8.64 -13.61
CA ASP A 167 -14.16 7.50 -12.73
C ASP A 167 -14.81 7.72 -11.34
N PRO A 168 -15.50 6.71 -10.76
CA PRO A 168 -16.18 6.84 -9.48
C PRO A 168 -15.31 7.27 -8.30
N ALA A 169 -14.00 7.00 -8.34
CA ALA A 169 -13.04 7.37 -7.30
C ALA A 169 -12.43 8.77 -7.52
N TYR A 170 -12.66 9.41 -8.67
CA TYR A 170 -12.10 10.73 -9.00
C TYR A 170 -12.49 11.82 -7.99
N PRO A 171 -13.75 11.91 -7.49
CA PRO A 171 -14.12 12.90 -6.48
C PRO A 171 -13.36 12.78 -5.15
N TYR A 172 -12.70 11.64 -4.91
CA TYR A 172 -12.02 11.32 -3.66
C TYR A 172 -10.50 11.42 -3.78
N TYR A 173 -9.92 10.85 -4.85
CA TYR A 173 -8.47 10.77 -5.05
C TYR A 173 -7.95 11.62 -6.21
N GLY A 174 -8.84 12.35 -6.88
CA GLY A 174 -8.52 13.11 -8.09
C GLY A 174 -7.99 12.22 -9.23
N SER A 175 -7.09 12.79 -10.01
CA SER A 175 -6.56 12.19 -11.24
C SER A 175 -5.42 11.19 -11.02
N PHE A 176 -4.79 11.20 -9.83
CA PHE A 176 -3.76 10.24 -9.44
C PHE A 176 -4.37 8.91 -8.97
N TYR A 177 -3.56 7.87 -8.83
CA TYR A 177 -4.03 6.61 -8.27
C TYR A 177 -4.61 6.74 -6.86
N ARG A 178 -3.86 7.42 -5.97
CA ARG A 178 -4.14 7.66 -4.55
C ARG A 178 -3.57 9.01 -4.13
N ASP A 179 -4.09 9.58 -3.04
CA ASP A 179 -3.61 10.86 -2.51
C ASP A 179 -2.23 10.70 -1.88
N SER A 180 -1.98 9.55 -1.26
CA SER A 180 -0.71 9.24 -0.62
C SER A 180 -0.29 7.78 -0.79
N PHE A 181 1.01 7.59 -0.91
CA PHE A 181 1.65 6.28 -0.93
C PHE A 181 3.08 6.37 -0.37
N ILE A 182 3.65 5.21 -0.07
CA ILE A 182 4.98 5.05 0.51
C ILE A 182 5.75 4.03 -0.33
N GLY A 183 6.99 4.37 -0.70
CA GLY A 183 7.93 3.41 -1.28
C GLY A 183 8.73 2.74 -0.16
N LEU A 184 8.73 1.41 -0.15
CA LEU A 184 9.46 0.58 0.79
C LEU A 184 10.58 -0.16 0.07
N ARG A 185 11.75 -0.22 0.70
CA ARG A 185 12.90 -0.99 0.22
C ARG A 185 13.40 -1.89 1.34
N VAL A 186 13.57 -3.16 1.03
CA VAL A 186 14.18 -4.13 1.95
C VAL A 186 15.66 -3.79 2.09
N LYS A 187 16.12 -3.67 3.34
CA LYS A 187 17.51 -3.35 3.66
C LYS A 187 18.39 -4.60 3.59
N ASN A 188 19.67 -4.42 3.28
CA ASN A 188 20.71 -5.45 3.36
C ASN A 188 20.46 -6.70 2.49
N ILE A 189 19.94 -6.52 1.28
CA ILE A 189 19.78 -7.59 0.30
C ILE A 189 20.61 -7.31 -0.94
N THR A 190 21.13 -8.37 -1.56
CA THR A 190 21.90 -8.34 -2.80
C THR A 190 20.99 -8.11 -4.01
N LYS A 191 21.58 -7.74 -5.16
CA LYS A 191 20.82 -7.56 -6.40
C LYS A 191 20.25 -8.90 -6.90
N GLU A 192 20.99 -9.98 -6.67
CA GLU A 192 20.60 -11.34 -7.01
C GLU A 192 19.39 -11.79 -6.19
N GLU A 193 19.36 -11.49 -4.89
CA GLU A 193 18.21 -11.78 -4.02
C GLU A 193 16.96 -10.98 -4.43
N LYS A 194 17.13 -9.69 -4.79
CA LYS A 194 16.03 -8.90 -5.36
C LYS A 194 15.47 -9.54 -6.62
N GLN A 195 16.35 -9.92 -7.55
CA GLN A 195 15.95 -10.53 -8.81
C GLN A 195 15.26 -11.88 -8.61
N LEU A 196 15.75 -12.69 -7.67
CA LEU A 196 15.13 -13.95 -7.30
C LEU A 196 13.70 -13.72 -6.78
N ALA A 197 13.50 -12.76 -5.88
CA ALA A 197 12.17 -12.43 -5.35
C ALA A 197 11.22 -11.95 -6.47
N ILE A 198 11.69 -11.10 -7.39
CA ILE A 198 10.91 -10.67 -8.56
C ILE A 198 10.53 -11.87 -9.44
N ASN A 199 11.47 -12.78 -9.69
CA ASN A 199 11.23 -13.94 -10.54
C ASN A 199 10.24 -14.93 -9.91
N GLU A 200 10.31 -15.14 -8.58
CA GLU A 200 9.34 -15.97 -7.86
C GLU A 200 7.94 -15.34 -7.89
N ALA A 201 7.83 -14.02 -7.75
CA ALA A 201 6.54 -13.34 -7.81
C ALA A 201 5.90 -13.33 -9.22
N LYS A 202 6.68 -13.59 -10.28
CA LYS A 202 6.21 -13.72 -11.67
C LYS A 202 5.68 -15.13 -12.00
N ARG A 203 5.93 -16.13 -11.15
CA ARG A 203 5.47 -17.51 -11.35
C ARG A 203 4.01 -17.67 -10.97
#